data_AF-J9BVV7-F1
#
_entry.id   AF-J9BVV7-F1
#
_cell.length_a   1.000
_cell.length_b   1.000
_cell.length_c   1.000
_cell.angle_alpha   90.00
_cell.angle_beta   90.00
_cell.angle_gamma   90.00
#
_symmetry.space_group_name_H-M   'P 1'
#
loop_
_entity.id
_entity.type
_entity.pdbx_description
1 polymer ?
#
loop_
_entity_poly.entity_id
_entity_poly.type
_entity_poly.pdbx_seq_one_letter_code
_entity_poly.pdbx_strand_id
1 'polypeptide(L)' 'FKIKARAHIQNIGLKDFGYIKHDTVIGTTGKGLHLEAIELIAEGLKGKEATSTSTHSGYWLDSLDIRHDRHNRNE' A
#
# COMPACT_ATOMS: atom_id res chain seq x y z
N PHE A 1 1.69 -6.47 -6.25
CA PHE A 1 2.50 -5.47 -5.55
C PHE A 1 3.77 -6.15 -5.06
N LYS A 2 4.88 -5.42 -4.93
CA LYS A 2 6.15 -5.91 -4.36
C LYS A 2 6.59 -4.94 -3.27
N ILE A 3 7.30 -5.43 -2.25
CA ILE A 3 7.81 -4.58 -1.18
C ILE A 3 9.32 -4.76 -1.10
N LYS A 4 10.07 -3.66 -1.10
CA LYS A 4 11.48 -3.63 -0.71
C LYS A 4 11.62 -3.09 0.71
N ALA A 5 12.70 -3.47 1.39
CA ALA A 5 12.98 -2.95 2.71
C ALA A 5 14.45 -2.62 2.96
N ARG A 6 14.67 -1.55 3.70
CA ARG A 6 15.96 -1.17 4.27
C ARG A 6 15.77 -0.89 5.76
N ALA A 7 16.79 -1.15 6.56
CA ALA A 7 16.71 -0.87 7.99
C ALA A 7 18.05 -0.39 8.55
N HIS A 8 18.00 0.59 9.44
CA HIS A 8 19.15 1.00 10.23
C HIS A 8 19.20 0.16 11.50
N ILE A 9 20.25 -0.63 11.67
CA ILE A 9 20.43 -1.51 12.82
C ILE A 9 21.58 -0.98 13.66
N GLN A 10 21.36 -0.93 14.98
CA GLN A 10 22.36 -0.48 15.95
C GLN A 10 23.72 -1.14 15.69
N ASN A 11 24.79 -0.35 15.66
CA ASN A 11 26.18 -0.76 15.43
C ASN A 11 26.48 -1.44 14.06
N ILE A 12 25.49 -1.60 13.18
CA ILE A 12 25.67 -2.17 11.82
C ILE A 12 25.46 -1.09 10.76
N GLY A 13 24.57 -0.12 11.02
CA GLY A 13 24.20 0.91 10.06
C GLY A 13 23.06 0.49 9.15
N LEU A 14 22.95 1.14 7.99
CA LEU A 14 21.89 0.88 7.02
C LEU A 14 22.13 -0.44 6.28
N LYS A 15 21.18 -1.36 6.41
CA LYS A 15 21.17 -2.66 5.73
C LYS A 15 20.04 -2.72 4.71
N ASP A 16 20.36 -3.14 3.49
CA ASP A 16 19.39 -3.42 2.44
C ASP A 16 18.99 -4.91 2.47
N PHE A 17 17.67 -5.16 2.48
CA PHE A 17 17.07 -6.50 2.47
C PHE A 17 16.45 -6.83 1.10
N GLY A 18 16.50 -5.92 0.13
CA GLY A 18 15.94 -6.10 -1.21
C GLY A 18 14.44 -6.31 -1.18
N TYR A 19 13.92 -7.09 -2.13
CA TYR A 19 12.51 -7.48 -2.15
C TYR A 19 12.23 -8.54 -1.09
N ILE A 20 11.27 -8.26 -0.22
CA ILE A 20 10.95 -9.10 0.93
C ILE A 20 9.67 -9.93 0.69
N LYS A 21 9.61 -11.07 1.38
CA LYS A 21 8.44 -11.95 1.47
C LYS A 21 7.88 -11.94 2.89
N HIS A 22 6.74 -12.62 3.10
CA HIS A 22 6.06 -12.66 4.41
C HIS A 22 6.91 -13.29 5.53
N ASP A 23 7.89 -14.12 5.19
CA ASP A 23 8.78 -14.85 6.10
C ASP A 23 10.16 -14.19 6.24
N THR A 24 10.35 -13.01 5.64
CA THR A 24 11.64 -12.32 5.70
C THR A 24 11.84 -11.66 7.06
N VAL A 25 12.88 -12.07 7.77
CA VAL A 25 13.31 -11.43 9.02
C VAL A 25 14.15 -10.18 8.69
N ILE A 26 13.65 -9.02 9.09
CA ILE A 26 14.38 -7.74 9.00
C ILE A 26 15.01 -7.44 10.35
N GLY A 27 16.33 -7.33 10.39
CA GLY A 27 17.10 -7.12 11.61
C GLY A 27 18.19 -8.16 11.80
N THR A 28 18.42 -8.56 13.04
CA THR A 28 19.40 -9.60 13.38
C THR A 28 18.78 -10.67 14.26
N THR A 29 19.10 -11.93 13.99
CA THR A 29 18.67 -13.05 14.82
C THR A 29 19.71 -13.33 15.89
N GLY A 30 19.27 -13.43 17.16
CA GLY A 30 20.12 -13.83 18.29
C GLY A 30 21.13 -12.78 18.78
N LYS A 31 21.17 -11.57 18.22
CA LYS A 31 22.14 -10.53 18.61
C LYS A 31 21.63 -9.47 19.57
N GLY A 32 20.31 -9.38 19.78
CA GLY A 32 19.70 -8.38 20.68
C GLY A 32 19.95 -6.92 20.28
N LEU A 33 20.22 -6.64 19.00
CA LEU A 33 20.44 -5.28 18.49
C LEU A 33 19.13 -4.59 18.15
N HIS A 34 19.03 -3.30 18.45
CA HIS A 34 17.85 -2.49 18.15
C HIS A 34 17.74 -2.17 16.65
N LEU A 35 16.50 -2.13 16.15
CA LEU A 35 16.12 -1.52 14.88
C LEU A 35 15.84 -0.04 15.13
N GLU A 36 16.69 0.83 14.63
CA GLU A 36 16.60 2.29 14.86
C GLU A 36 15.71 2.96 13.81
N ALA A 37 15.70 2.43 12.59
CA ALA A 37 14.81 2.89 11.52
C ALA A 37 14.47 1.74 10.56
N ILE A 38 13.30 1.81 9.95
CA ILE A 38 12.87 0.90 8.89
C ILE A 38 12.23 1.71 7.76
N GLU A 39 12.57 1.36 6.53
CA GLU A 39 12.02 1.93 5.32
C GLU A 39 11.39 0.81 4.48
N LEU A 40 10.13 0.98 4.12
CA LEU A 40 9.38 0.06 3.26
C LEU A 40 8.99 0.78 1.97
N ILE A 41 9.36 0.19 0.84
CA ILE A 41 9.07 0.74 -0.48
C ILE A 41 8.11 -0.22 -1.17
N ALA A 42 6.87 0.22 -1.35
CA ALA A 42 5.84 -0.56 -2.03
C ALA A 42 5.77 -0.18 -3.52
N GLU A 43 5.91 -1.18 -4.39
CA GLU A 43 5.83 -1.04 -5.84
C GLU A 43 4.56 -1.70 -6.37
N GLY A 44 3.94 -1.07 -7.37
CA GLY A 44 2.76 -1.62 -8.06
C GLY A 44 1.49 -1.63 -7.20
N LEU A 45 1.38 -0.69 -6.25
CA LEU A 45 0.11 -0.35 -5.63
C LEU A 45 -0.75 0.37 -6.69
N LYS A 46 -1.77 -0.30 -7.19
CA LYS A 46 -2.80 0.34 -8.01
C LYS A 46 -3.77 1.02 -7.05
N GLY A 47 -3.77 2.36 -7.04
CA GLY A 47 -4.82 3.11 -6.37
C GLY A 47 -6.15 2.79 -7.04
N LYS A 48 -7.20 2.58 -6.25
CA LYS A 48 -8.53 3.00 -6.71
C LYS A 48 -8.41 4.51 -6.78
N GLU A 49 -8.61 5.11 -7.95
CA GLU A 49 -8.46 6.57 -8.11
C GLU A 49 -9.15 7.24 -6.93
N ALA A 50 -8.43 8.09 -6.21
CA ALA A 50 -8.99 8.83 -5.10
C ALA A 50 -10.17 9.61 -5.68
N THR A 51 -11.38 9.07 -5.48
CA THR A 51 -12.60 9.63 -6.04
C THR A 51 -12.91 10.79 -5.12
N SER A 52 -12.26 11.92 -5.40
CA SER A 52 -12.55 13.19 -4.76
C SER A 52 -13.94 13.61 -5.20
N THR A 53 -14.98 13.15 -4.50
CA THR A 53 -16.32 13.69 -4.67
C THR A 53 -16.34 15.07 -4.03
N SER A 54 -16.04 16.11 -4.82
CA SER A 54 -16.28 17.49 -4.41
C SER A 54 -17.80 17.71 -4.38
N THR A 55 -18.39 17.61 -3.19
CA THR A 55 -19.79 17.99 -3.00
C THR A 55 -19.86 19.52 -3.02
N HIS A 56 -20.35 20.10 -4.11
CA HIS A 56 -20.74 21.50 -4.11
C HIS A 56 -21.99 21.66 -3.22
N SER A 57 -21.89 22.54 -2.23
CA SER A 57 -23.01 22.95 -1.39
C SER A 57 -24.01 23.74 -2.22
N GLY A 58 -25.04 23.07 -2.72
CA GLY A 58 -26.18 23.68 -3.38
C GLY A 58 -26.67 22.82 -4.54
N TYR A 59 -27.95 22.43 -4.46
CA TYR A 59 -28.73 21.63 -5.41
C TYR A 59 -28.70 20.10 -5.19
N TRP A 60 -29.90 19.56 -5.32
CA TRP A 60 -30.42 18.34 -4.71
C TRP A 60 -29.86 17.04 -5.30
N LEU A 61 -29.72 16.04 -4.43
CA LEU A 61 -29.37 14.66 -4.77
C LEU A 61 -30.49 14.01 -5.59
N ASP A 62 -30.35 14.00 -6.91
CA ASP A 62 -30.99 12.96 -7.72
C ASP A 62 -29.92 11.97 -8.20
N SER A 63 -29.97 10.80 -7.58
CA SER A 63 -29.53 9.52 -8.11
C SER A 63 -28.03 9.34 -8.32
N LEU A 64 -27.43 8.68 -7.32
CA LEU A 64 -26.20 7.90 -7.40
C LEU A 64 -26.31 6.85 -8.54
N ASP A 65 -26.10 7.25 -9.79
CA ASP A 65 -26.05 6.32 -10.92
C ASP A 65 -24.65 5.70 -11.01
N ILE A 66 -24.28 4.91 -9.99
CA ILE A 66 -23.24 3.88 -10.15
C ILE A 66 -23.93 2.78 -10.97
N ARG A 67 -23.90 2.90 -12.30
CA ARG A 67 -24.33 1.82 -13.19
C ARG A 67 -23.42 0.62 -13.02
N HIS A 68 -23.82 -0.25 -12.10
CA HIS A 68 -23.39 -1.63 -12.08
C HIS A 68 -24.18 -2.37 -13.17
N ASP A 69 -23.44 -2.93 -14.11
CA ASP A 69 -23.88 -3.79 -15.21
C ASP A 69 -25.03 -4.73 -14.82
N ARG A 70 -26.09 -4.78 -15.62
CA ARG A 70 -27.13 -5.81 -15.51
C ARG A 70 -27.58 -6.28 -16.88
N HIS A 71 -26.99 -7.42 -17.27
CA HIS A 71 -27.57 -8.52 -18.04
C HIS A 71 -27.97 -8.26 -19.50
N ASN A 72 -27.14 -8.83 -20.38
CA ASN A 72 -27.49 -9.45 -21.66
C ASN A 72 -28.94 -9.97 -21.72
N ARG A 73 -29.75 -9.42 -22.64
CA ARG A 73 -30.89 -10.07 -23.28
C ARG A 73 -31.03 -9.59 -24.73
N ASN A 74 -30.55 -10.44 -25.63
CA ASN A 74 -31.10 -10.87 -26.91
C ASN A 74 -32.17 -9.96 -27.57
N GLU A 75 -31.81 -9.36 -28.71
CA GLU A 75 -32.57 -9.39 -29.98
C GLU A 75 -31.57 -9.47 -31.14
#